data_AF-A0A6T7UQQ4-F1
#
_entry.id   AF-A0A6T7UQQ4-F1
#
_cell.length_a   1.000
_cell.length_b   1.000
_cell.length_c   1.000
_cell.angle_alpha   90.00
_cell.angle_beta   90.00
_cell.angle_gamma   90.00
#
_symmetry.space_group_name_H-M   'P 1'
#
loop_
_entity.id
_entity.type
_entity.pdbx_description
1 polymer ?
#
loop_
_entity_poly.entity_id
_entity_poly.type
_entity_poly.pdbx_seq_one_letter_code
_entity_poly.pdbx_strand_id
1 'polypeptide(L)'
;MFKAAAPMVEEILRNILGVMDKGGCRTEILDQADAIGLWDGKGIAAVLFPTADTVDEIMDLAKKDRSRPIITVNKQWTYGQVISDFGFGPWRERRESFINSFEPAYCLKSFRVLGENVRILRGYPGTWKVYAISEAGEAELVGDQDAQPTYKELEAMLRAREGSISNQSIFQRLSAEFKFNADSLKEQKMK
;
A
#
# COMPACT_ATOMS: atom_id res chain seq x y z
N MET A 1 9.58 0.30 -17.53
CA MET A 1 8.97 -0.30 -16.31
C MET A 1 8.24 -1.61 -16.62
N PHE A 2 7.40 -1.66 -17.65
CA PHE A 2 6.66 -2.86 -18.09
C PHE A 2 7.53 -4.12 -18.20
N LYS A 3 8.63 -4.06 -18.97
CA LYS A 3 9.56 -5.21 -19.19
C LYS A 3 10.15 -5.80 -17.91
N ALA A 4 10.25 -5.01 -16.83
CA ALA A 4 10.79 -5.48 -15.56
C ALA A 4 9.72 -6.14 -14.68
N ALA A 5 8.47 -5.67 -14.76
CA ALA A 5 7.37 -6.16 -13.93
C ALA A 5 6.57 -7.29 -14.61
N ALA A 6 6.57 -7.37 -15.95
CA ALA A 6 5.87 -8.41 -16.70
C ALA A 6 6.28 -9.84 -16.30
N PRO A 7 7.57 -10.20 -16.15
CA PRO A 7 7.96 -11.55 -15.75
C PRO A 7 7.39 -11.96 -14.37
N MET A 8 7.31 -11.01 -13.43
CA MET A 8 6.72 -11.25 -12.11
C MET A 8 5.22 -11.55 -12.24
N VAL A 9 4.48 -10.81 -13.07
CA VAL A 9 3.05 -11.08 -13.29
C VAL A 9 2.86 -12.44 -13.95
N GLU A 10 3.66 -12.77 -14.95
CA GLU A 10 3.61 -14.07 -15.63
C GLU A 10 3.92 -15.24 -14.69
N GLU A 11 4.87 -15.07 -13.78
CA GLU A 11 5.20 -16.05 -12.76
C GLU A 11 4.08 -16.23 -11.74
N ILE A 12 3.46 -15.13 -11.28
CA ILE A 12 2.25 -15.16 -10.44
C ILE A 12 1.13 -15.95 -11.14
N LEU A 13 0.86 -15.64 -12.41
CA LEU A 13 -0.18 -16.31 -13.20
C LEU A 13 0.12 -17.80 -13.45
N ARG A 14 1.40 -18.15 -13.58
CA ARG A 14 1.84 -19.54 -13.74
C ARG A 14 1.68 -20.32 -12.43
N ASN A 15 2.21 -19.80 -11.33
CA ASN A 15 2.34 -20.53 -10.07
C ASN A 15 1.08 -20.56 -9.22
N ILE A 16 0.33 -19.44 -9.18
CA ILE A 16 -0.88 -19.38 -8.34
C ILE A 16 -2.05 -20.11 -9.01
N LEU A 17 -2.08 -20.14 -10.34
CA LEU A 17 -3.31 -20.44 -11.07
C LEU A 17 -3.16 -21.56 -12.11
N GLY A 18 -1.95 -21.98 -12.45
CA GLY A 18 -1.71 -22.98 -13.50
C GLY A 18 -2.28 -22.57 -14.87
N VAL A 19 -2.54 -21.28 -15.08
CA VAL A 19 -3.30 -20.77 -16.24
C VAL A 19 -2.43 -20.68 -17.49
N MET A 20 -1.14 -20.39 -17.33
CA MET A 20 -0.23 -20.22 -18.46
C MET A 20 0.05 -21.52 -19.22
N ASP A 21 -0.12 -22.69 -18.58
CA ASP A 21 0.14 -24.01 -19.19
C ASP A 21 -1.05 -24.59 -19.98
N LYS A 22 -2.24 -23.97 -19.94
CA LYS A 22 -3.48 -24.54 -20.54
C LYS A 22 -4.05 -23.78 -21.74
N GLY A 23 -3.23 -23.02 -22.47
CA GLY A 23 -3.61 -22.52 -23.81
C GLY A 23 -3.70 -21.01 -23.98
N GLY A 24 -2.75 -20.26 -23.43
CA GLY A 24 -2.44 -18.91 -23.91
C GLY A 24 -3.27 -17.83 -23.25
N CYS A 25 -2.63 -17.13 -22.32
CA CYS A 25 -3.08 -15.81 -21.93
C CYS A 25 -2.66 -14.82 -23.03
N ARG A 26 -3.60 -14.05 -23.59
CA ARG A 26 -3.26 -13.00 -24.54
C ARG A 26 -2.64 -11.85 -23.77
N THR A 27 -1.40 -11.48 -24.11
CA THR A 27 -0.72 -10.33 -23.52
C THR A 27 -0.89 -9.11 -24.44
N GLU A 28 -1.29 -7.98 -23.87
CA GLU A 28 -1.48 -6.72 -24.56
C GLU A 28 -0.90 -5.56 -23.71
N ILE A 29 -0.34 -4.56 -24.37
CA ILE A 29 0.07 -3.31 -23.71
C ILE A 29 -1.06 -2.32 -23.96
N LEU A 30 -1.74 -1.92 -22.89
CA LEU A 30 -2.84 -0.94 -22.96
C LEU A 30 -2.30 0.48 -23.11
N ASP A 31 -1.20 0.77 -22.39
CA ASP A 31 -0.48 2.04 -22.50
C ASP A 31 1.04 1.81 -22.38
N GLN A 32 1.79 2.23 -23.39
CA GLN A 32 3.25 2.16 -23.43
C GLN A 32 3.92 3.15 -22.46
N ALA A 33 3.37 4.36 -22.33
CA ALA A 33 3.93 5.43 -21.51
C ALA A 33 3.85 5.07 -20.03
N ASP A 34 2.67 4.62 -19.60
CA ASP A 34 2.40 4.23 -18.21
C ASP A 34 2.71 2.76 -17.91
N ALA A 35 3.24 2.03 -18.91
CA ALA A 35 3.65 0.63 -18.78
C ALA A 35 2.49 -0.30 -18.35
N ILE A 36 1.28 -0.01 -18.82
CA ILE A 36 0.08 -0.75 -18.47
C ILE A 36 -0.01 -2.03 -19.30
N GLY A 37 -0.09 -3.16 -18.60
CA GLY A 37 -0.14 -4.49 -19.20
C GLY A 37 -1.45 -5.20 -18.92
N LEU A 38 -1.97 -5.91 -19.92
CA LEU A 38 -3.11 -6.80 -19.80
C LEU A 38 -2.71 -8.23 -20.16
N TRP A 39 -3.12 -9.16 -19.32
CA TRP A 39 -3.09 -10.59 -19.55
C TRP A 39 -4.55 -11.07 -19.55
N ASP A 40 -5.08 -11.43 -20.71
CA ASP A 40 -6.46 -11.87 -20.92
C ASP A 40 -6.50 -13.38 -21.20
N GLY A 41 -6.75 -14.18 -20.16
CA GLY A 41 -6.85 -15.65 -20.24
C GLY A 41 -8.27 -16.14 -19.97
N LYS A 42 -8.68 -17.29 -20.51
CA LYS A 42 -10.05 -17.80 -20.34
C LYS A 42 -10.48 -17.97 -18.88
N GLY A 43 -9.56 -18.34 -17.99
CA GLY A 43 -9.85 -18.55 -16.56
C GLY A 43 -9.50 -17.37 -15.65
N ILE A 44 -8.74 -16.38 -16.14
CA ILE A 44 -8.35 -15.20 -15.35
C ILE A 44 -7.90 -14.05 -16.24
N ALA A 45 -8.09 -12.82 -15.79
CA ALA A 45 -7.40 -11.67 -16.34
C ALA A 45 -6.49 -11.01 -15.29
N ALA A 46 -5.38 -10.41 -15.72
CA ALA A 46 -4.55 -9.57 -14.87
C ALA A 46 -4.19 -8.27 -15.55
N VAL A 47 -4.19 -7.18 -14.78
CA VAL A 47 -3.85 -5.84 -15.25
C VAL A 47 -2.75 -5.25 -14.37
N LEU A 48 -1.62 -4.90 -14.99
CA LEU A 48 -0.45 -4.34 -14.36
C LEU A 48 -0.45 -2.81 -14.46
N PHE A 49 -0.14 -2.14 -13.35
CA PHE A 49 -0.10 -0.69 -13.21
C PHE A 49 -1.38 0.03 -13.68
N PRO A 50 -2.59 -0.49 -13.40
CA PRO A 50 -3.79 0.19 -13.86
C PRO A 50 -3.90 1.59 -13.23
N THR A 51 -4.43 2.51 -14.03
CA THR A 51 -4.63 3.95 -13.77
C THR A 51 -6.11 4.30 -13.81
N ALA A 52 -6.48 5.52 -13.40
CA ALA A 52 -7.88 5.95 -13.43
C ALA A 52 -8.50 5.89 -14.85
N ASP A 53 -7.68 6.09 -15.88
CA ASP A 53 -8.11 6.07 -17.28
C ASP A 53 -8.39 4.66 -17.81
N THR A 54 -7.71 3.64 -17.26
CA THR A 54 -7.89 2.24 -17.68
C THR A 54 -9.00 1.51 -16.93
N VAL A 55 -9.68 2.18 -15.99
CA VAL A 55 -10.77 1.56 -15.20
C VAL A 55 -11.91 1.06 -16.09
N ASP A 56 -12.32 1.84 -17.09
CA ASP A 56 -13.44 1.44 -17.96
C ASP A 56 -13.09 0.17 -18.77
N GLU A 57 -11.84 0.02 -19.20
CA GLU A 57 -11.37 -1.19 -19.89
C GLU A 57 -11.43 -2.42 -18.96
N ILE A 58 -11.03 -2.26 -17.69
CA ILE A 58 -11.10 -3.33 -16.68
C ILE A 58 -12.56 -3.68 -16.38
N MET A 59 -13.45 -2.69 -16.33
CA MET A 59 -14.89 -2.91 -16.17
C MET A 59 -15.48 -3.67 -17.36
N ASP A 60 -15.05 -3.36 -18.58
CA ASP A 60 -15.49 -4.08 -19.77
C ASP A 60 -14.96 -5.51 -19.81
N LEU A 61 -13.73 -5.75 -19.33
CA LEU A 61 -13.21 -7.11 -19.11
C LEU A 61 -14.08 -7.89 -18.10
N ALA A 62 -14.52 -7.25 -17.02
CA ALA A 62 -15.40 -7.86 -16.02
C ALA A 62 -16.80 -8.17 -16.55
N LYS A 63 -17.30 -7.39 -17.51
CA LYS A 63 -18.60 -7.64 -18.15
C LYS A 63 -18.58 -8.84 -19.09
N LYS A 64 -17.45 -9.11 -19.76
CA LYS A 64 -17.30 -10.22 -20.71
C LYS A 64 -17.51 -11.59 -20.04
N ASP A 65 -17.02 -11.74 -18.80
CA ASP A 65 -17.22 -12.93 -17.99
C ASP A 65 -17.20 -12.57 -16.51
N ARG A 66 -18.37 -12.59 -15.87
CA ARG A 66 -18.53 -12.25 -14.44
C ARG A 66 -18.01 -13.33 -13.49
N SER A 67 -17.80 -14.56 -13.98
CA SER A 67 -17.28 -15.68 -13.18
C SER A 67 -15.76 -15.70 -13.13
N ARG A 68 -15.11 -14.90 -13.99
CA ARG A 68 -13.67 -14.87 -14.17
C ARG A 68 -13.02 -13.86 -13.22
N PRO A 69 -12.08 -14.28 -12.35
CA PRO A 69 -11.35 -13.36 -11.50
C PRO A 69 -10.51 -12.38 -12.33
N ILE A 70 -10.36 -11.17 -11.79
CA ILE A 70 -9.48 -10.13 -12.33
C ILE A 70 -8.49 -9.74 -11.24
N ILE A 71 -7.21 -9.78 -11.55
CA ILE A 71 -6.13 -9.36 -10.65
C ILE A 71 -5.62 -8.01 -11.11
N THR A 72 -5.59 -7.02 -10.21
CA THR A 72 -4.84 -5.79 -10.43
C THR A 72 -3.50 -5.88 -9.72
N VAL A 73 -2.40 -5.65 -10.43
CA VAL A 73 -1.05 -5.66 -9.89
C VAL A 73 -0.53 -4.23 -9.87
N ASN A 74 -0.07 -3.76 -8.69
CA ASN A 74 0.47 -2.42 -8.50
C ASN A 74 -0.42 -1.29 -9.05
N LYS A 75 -1.71 -1.28 -8.69
CA LYS A 75 -2.62 -0.17 -9.01
C LYS A 75 -2.01 1.18 -8.63
N GLN A 76 -2.16 2.18 -9.50
CA GLN A 76 -1.62 3.52 -9.26
C GLN A 76 -2.58 4.40 -8.45
N TRP A 77 -3.87 4.06 -8.39
CA TRP A 77 -4.83 4.75 -7.54
C TRP A 77 -4.78 4.29 -6.08
N THR A 78 -5.01 5.23 -5.17
CA THR A 78 -5.09 4.96 -3.72
C THR A 78 -6.46 5.34 -3.19
N TYR A 79 -7.02 4.50 -2.31
CA TYR A 79 -8.27 4.78 -1.60
C TYR A 79 -8.20 6.16 -0.91
N GLY A 80 -9.20 7.01 -1.16
CA GLY A 80 -9.33 8.31 -0.51
C GLY A 80 -8.48 9.45 -1.08
N GLN A 81 -7.52 9.20 -1.98
CA GLN A 81 -6.66 10.26 -2.55
C GLN A 81 -6.73 10.40 -4.08
N VAL A 82 -6.95 9.31 -4.83
CA VAL A 82 -7.02 9.36 -6.30
C VAL A 82 -8.47 9.30 -6.74
N ILE A 83 -9.26 10.26 -6.26
CA ILE A 83 -10.70 10.32 -6.50
C ILE A 83 -11.07 11.41 -7.53
N SER A 84 -10.22 12.44 -7.68
CA SER A 84 -10.39 13.47 -8.71
C SER A 84 -10.39 12.88 -10.12
N ASP A 85 -9.62 11.83 -10.33
CA ASP A 85 -9.32 11.30 -11.66
C ASP A 85 -10.40 10.32 -12.15
N PHE A 86 -11.38 9.98 -11.31
CA PHE A 86 -12.54 9.16 -11.69
C PHE A 86 -13.69 9.98 -12.29
N GLY A 87 -13.51 11.28 -12.48
CA GLY A 87 -14.50 12.18 -13.08
C GLY A 87 -15.57 12.64 -12.08
N PHE A 88 -16.77 12.92 -12.60
CA PHE A 88 -17.83 13.60 -11.84
C PHE A 88 -19.17 12.87 -11.89
N GLY A 89 -19.94 13.01 -10.81
CA GLY A 89 -21.32 12.52 -10.71
C GLY A 89 -21.42 10.98 -10.82
N PRO A 90 -22.42 10.45 -11.55
CA PRO A 90 -22.68 9.01 -11.62
C PRO A 90 -21.51 8.18 -12.17
N TRP A 91 -20.65 8.76 -13.00
CA TRP A 91 -19.48 8.08 -13.56
C TRP A 91 -18.44 7.78 -12.48
N ARG A 92 -18.21 8.73 -11.59
CA ARG A 92 -17.30 8.58 -10.46
C ARG A 92 -17.79 7.51 -9.49
N GLU A 93 -19.06 7.56 -9.09
CA GLU A 93 -19.65 6.57 -8.19
C GLU A 93 -19.54 5.15 -8.76
N ARG A 94 -19.77 4.99 -10.07
CA ARG A 94 -19.65 3.70 -10.76
C ARG A 94 -18.22 3.17 -10.76
N ARG A 95 -17.22 4.00 -11.05
CA ARG A 95 -15.79 3.63 -11.05
C ARG A 95 -15.28 3.34 -9.64
N GLU A 96 -15.64 4.17 -8.66
CA GLU A 96 -15.33 3.95 -7.25
C GLU A 96 -15.94 2.64 -6.75
N SER A 97 -17.22 2.39 -7.02
CA SER A 97 -17.90 1.15 -6.62
C SER A 97 -17.22 -0.08 -7.21
N PHE A 98 -16.81 -0.02 -8.48
CA PHE A 98 -16.07 -1.11 -9.13
C PHE A 98 -14.70 -1.35 -8.51
N ILE A 99 -13.94 -0.29 -8.23
CA ILE A 99 -12.61 -0.43 -7.60
C ILE A 99 -12.74 -0.95 -6.16
N ASN A 100 -13.74 -0.48 -5.43
CA ASN A 100 -13.99 -0.87 -4.05
C ASN A 100 -14.46 -2.33 -3.93
N SER A 101 -14.85 -2.99 -5.04
CA SER A 101 -15.17 -4.42 -5.02
C SER A 101 -13.93 -5.33 -5.04
N PHE A 102 -12.73 -4.78 -5.25
CA PHE A 102 -11.49 -5.55 -5.22
C PHE A 102 -10.97 -5.76 -3.79
N GLU A 103 -10.67 -7.00 -3.46
CA GLU A 103 -10.04 -7.37 -2.19
C GLU A 103 -8.50 -7.28 -2.29
N PRO A 104 -7.82 -6.59 -1.36
CA PRO A 104 -6.36 -6.59 -1.29
C PRO A 104 -5.78 -7.98 -0.97
N ALA A 105 -5.39 -8.74 -1.99
CA ALA A 105 -4.82 -10.08 -1.83
C ALA A 105 -3.40 -10.07 -1.25
N TYR A 106 -2.56 -9.13 -1.68
CA TYR A 106 -1.20 -8.95 -1.18
C TYR A 106 -0.84 -7.47 -1.16
N CYS A 107 -0.19 -7.02 -0.09
CA CYS A 107 0.35 -5.68 0.01
C CYS A 107 1.67 -5.71 0.78
N LEU A 108 2.70 -5.07 0.22
CA LEU A 108 3.94 -4.78 0.91
C LEU A 108 4.29 -3.31 0.66
N LYS A 109 4.22 -2.49 1.69
CA LYS A 109 4.49 -1.04 1.58
C LYS A 109 5.46 -0.63 2.67
N SER A 110 6.47 0.15 2.30
CA SER A 110 7.42 0.75 3.24
C SER A 110 7.35 2.27 3.15
N PHE A 111 7.35 2.96 4.29
CA PHE A 111 7.29 4.42 4.36
C PHE A 111 7.78 4.89 5.73
N ARG A 112 7.99 6.21 5.88
CA ARG A 112 8.50 6.80 7.11
C ARG A 112 7.38 7.42 7.93
N VAL A 113 7.29 7.07 9.21
CA VAL A 113 6.31 7.63 10.16
C VAL A 113 7.05 8.06 11.41
N LEU A 114 6.88 9.32 11.83
CA LEU A 114 7.56 9.89 13.01
C LEU A 114 9.09 9.68 13.01
N GLY A 115 9.71 9.68 11.83
CA GLY A 115 11.15 9.47 11.71
C GLY A 115 11.59 8.00 11.68
N GLU A 116 10.68 7.04 11.78
CA GLU A 116 10.97 5.61 11.77
C GLU A 116 10.59 4.97 10.43
N ASN A 117 11.34 3.95 10.00
CA ASN A 117 10.98 3.15 8.84
C ASN A 117 9.91 2.14 9.25
N VAL A 118 8.77 2.17 8.57
CA VAL A 118 7.62 1.29 8.84
C VAL A 118 7.33 0.48 7.59
N ARG A 119 6.98 -0.79 7.78
CA ARG A 119 6.56 -1.68 6.71
C ARG A 119 5.22 -2.31 7.05
N ILE A 120 4.26 -2.17 6.15
CA ILE A 120 2.99 -2.88 6.22
C ILE A 120 3.05 -4.09 5.29
N LEU A 121 2.66 -5.25 5.80
CA LEU A 121 2.49 -6.49 5.05
C LEU A 121 1.07 -7.01 5.18
N ARG A 122 0.51 -7.47 4.07
CA ARG A 122 -0.73 -8.24 4.02
C ARG A 122 -0.56 -9.40 3.06
N GLY A 123 -0.92 -10.60 3.50
CA GLY A 123 -1.20 -11.74 2.63
C GLY A 123 -2.57 -12.29 2.97
N TYR A 124 -3.50 -12.28 2.02
CA TYR A 124 -4.85 -12.82 2.20
C TYR A 124 -4.80 -14.34 2.43
N PRO A 125 -5.62 -14.90 3.34
CA PRO A 125 -6.68 -14.25 4.15
C PRO A 125 -6.21 -13.76 5.54
N GLY A 126 -4.91 -13.55 5.78
CA GLY A 126 -4.32 -13.23 7.09
C GLY A 126 -4.74 -11.89 7.70
N THR A 127 -3.94 -11.27 8.56
CA THR A 127 -4.14 -9.90 9.08
C THR A 127 -3.19 -8.92 8.39
N TRP A 128 -3.44 -7.62 8.53
CA TRP A 128 -2.48 -6.57 8.18
C TRP A 128 -1.44 -6.48 9.30
N LYS A 129 -0.17 -6.71 8.96
CA LYS A 129 0.94 -6.68 9.92
C LYS A 129 1.75 -5.41 9.75
N VAL A 130 2.06 -4.75 10.86
CA VAL A 130 2.85 -3.52 10.91
C VAL A 130 4.21 -3.86 11.51
N TYR A 131 5.27 -3.56 10.78
CA TYR A 131 6.64 -3.75 11.23
C TYR A 131 7.36 -2.42 11.35
N ALA A 132 8.16 -2.27 12.40
CA ALA A 132 9.19 -1.25 12.48
C ALA A 132 10.50 -1.83 11.96
N ILE A 133 11.18 -1.07 11.13
CA ILE A 133 12.45 -1.48 10.51
C ILE A 133 13.57 -0.67 11.13
N SER A 134 14.51 -1.36 11.78
CA SER A 134 15.70 -0.73 12.36
C SER A 134 16.63 -0.20 11.26
N GLU A 135 17.62 0.61 11.63
CA GLU A 135 18.65 1.08 10.69
C GLU A 135 19.47 -0.08 10.09
N ALA A 136 19.62 -1.18 10.84
CA ALA A 136 20.26 -2.41 10.38
C ALA A 136 19.36 -3.26 9.44
N GLY A 137 18.10 -2.85 9.23
CA GLY A 137 17.14 -3.55 8.37
C GLY A 137 16.36 -4.67 9.07
N GLU A 138 16.52 -4.84 10.38
CA GLU A 138 15.78 -5.84 11.16
C GLU A 138 14.31 -5.40 11.30
N ALA A 139 13.40 -6.37 11.15
CA ALA A 139 11.97 -6.12 11.23
C ALA A 139 11.40 -6.59 12.57
N GLU A 140 10.87 -5.66 13.34
CA GLU A 140 10.14 -5.90 14.58
C GLU A 140 8.64 -5.81 14.32
N LEU A 141 7.86 -6.81 14.72
CA LEU A 141 6.40 -6.77 14.60
C LEU A 141 5.84 -5.82 15.67
N VAL A 142 5.23 -4.73 15.23
CA VAL A 142 4.57 -3.73 16.10
C VAL A 142 3.14 -4.17 16.44
N GLY A 143 2.46 -4.82 15.51
CA GLY A 143 1.13 -5.37 15.75
C GLY A 143 0.38 -5.77 14.48
N ASP A 144 -0.81 -6.32 14.70
CA ASP A 144 -1.71 -6.80 13.67
C ASP A 144 -3.01 -5.97 13.65
N GLN A 145 -3.62 -5.82 12.49
CA GLN A 145 -4.88 -5.10 12.25
C GLN A 145 -5.77 -5.88 11.29
N ASP A 146 -7.08 -5.84 11.50
CA ASP A 146 -8.05 -6.51 10.63
C ASP A 146 -8.21 -5.76 9.29
N ALA A 147 -8.10 -4.44 9.33
CA ALA A 147 -8.15 -3.56 8.17
C ALA A 147 -6.77 -2.92 7.88
N GLN A 148 -6.61 -2.35 6.69
CA GLN A 148 -5.39 -1.62 6.35
C GLN A 148 -5.25 -0.42 7.29
N PRO A 149 -4.14 -0.31 8.05
CA PRO A 149 -3.99 0.76 9.03
C PRO A 149 -3.82 2.11 8.34
N THR A 150 -4.51 3.11 8.89
CA THR A 150 -4.38 4.52 8.54
C THR A 150 -3.09 5.10 9.11
N TYR A 151 -2.66 6.25 8.57
CA TYR A 151 -1.48 6.95 9.09
C TYR A 151 -1.58 7.26 10.59
N LYS A 152 -2.77 7.66 11.08
CA LYS A 152 -3.01 7.98 12.49
C LYS A 152 -2.89 6.74 13.39
N GLU A 153 -3.40 5.59 12.94
CA GLU A 153 -3.27 4.34 13.68
C GLU A 153 -1.80 3.92 13.76
N LEU A 154 -1.04 4.07 12.68
CA LEU A 154 0.40 3.80 12.68
C LEU A 154 1.16 4.70 13.65
N GLU A 155 0.86 6.01 13.68
CA GLU A 155 1.47 6.90 14.68
C GLU A 155 1.18 6.44 16.11
N ALA A 156 -0.06 6.05 16.39
CA ALA A 156 -0.45 5.57 17.72
C ALA A 156 0.28 4.27 18.10
N MET A 157 0.35 3.31 17.16
CA MET A 157 1.08 2.05 17.34
C MET A 157 2.57 2.28 17.62
N LEU A 158 3.20 3.19 16.89
CA LEU A 158 4.63 3.49 17.07
C LEU A 158 4.90 4.23 18.38
N ARG A 159 4.08 5.22 18.76
CA ARG A 159 4.25 5.94 20.04
C ARG A 159 4.08 5.03 21.25
N ALA A 160 3.25 3.99 21.15
CA ALA A 160 3.07 3.00 22.20
C ALA A 160 4.26 2.04 22.35
N ARG A 161 5.18 2.01 21.38
CA ARG A 161 6.35 1.12 21.39
C ARG A 161 7.48 1.67 22.27
N GLU A 162 8.07 0.79 23.08
CA GLU A 162 9.32 1.08 23.77
C GLU A 162 10.45 1.31 22.74
N GLY A 163 11.28 2.32 22.99
CA GLY A 163 12.35 2.68 22.04
C GLY A 163 11.89 3.40 20.77
N SER A 164 10.65 3.88 20.69
CA SER A 164 10.24 4.77 19.59
C SER A 164 11.09 6.04 19.55
N ILE A 165 11.55 6.40 18.35
CA ILE A 165 12.31 7.64 18.09
C ILE A 165 11.47 8.87 18.47
N SER A 166 10.15 8.78 18.28
CA SER A 166 9.21 9.84 18.67
C SER A 166 9.21 10.09 20.18
N ASN A 167 9.25 9.03 20.99
CA ASN A 167 9.33 9.14 22.45
C ASN A 167 10.69 9.69 22.87
N GLN A 168 11.79 9.26 22.23
CA GLN A 168 13.12 9.79 22.52
C GLN A 168 13.20 11.31 22.24
N SER A 169 12.60 11.80 21.17
CA SER A 169 12.53 13.24 20.88
C SER A 169 11.77 14.03 21.95
N ILE A 170 10.67 13.47 22.48
CA ILE A 170 9.91 14.07 23.58
C ILE A 170 10.72 14.07 24.88
N PHE A 171 11.38 12.96 25.23
CA PHE A 171 12.27 12.88 26.39
C PHE A 171 13.45 13.85 26.29
N GLN A 172 14.04 14.00 25.10
CA GLN A 172 15.09 14.98 24.84
C GLN A 172 14.58 16.42 25.01
N ARG A 173 13.36 16.74 24.54
CA ARG A 173 12.74 18.06 24.78
C ARG A 173 12.47 18.30 26.26
N LEU A 174 11.88 17.32 26.97
CA LEU A 174 11.62 17.43 28.41
C LEU A 174 12.91 17.61 29.21
N SER A 175 13.95 16.81 28.93
CA SER A 175 15.25 16.95 29.60
C SER A 175 15.92 18.30 29.31
N ALA A 176 15.80 18.83 28.09
CA ALA A 176 16.28 20.17 27.75
C ALA A 176 15.53 21.27 28.52
N GLU A 177 14.20 21.17 28.64
CA GLU A 177 13.37 22.09 29.43
C GLU A 177 13.68 22.00 30.93
N PHE A 178 13.85 20.79 31.47
CA PHE A 178 14.25 20.60 32.86
C PHE A 178 15.62 21.22 33.15
N LYS A 179 16.57 21.06 32.23
CA LYS A 179 17.91 21.66 32.36
C LYS A 179 17.85 23.19 32.30
N PHE A 180 17.09 23.74 31.35
CA PHE A 180 16.87 25.18 31.23
C PHE A 180 16.20 25.79 32.48
N ASN A 181 15.17 25.12 33.03
CA ASN A 181 14.52 25.55 34.26
C ASN A 181 15.46 25.46 35.47
N ALA A 182 16.27 24.41 35.57
CA ALA A 182 17.25 24.25 36.65
C ALA A 182 18.33 25.34 36.60
N ASP A 183 18.79 25.72 35.41
CA ASP A 183 19.79 26.78 35.22
C ASP A 183 19.19 28.16 35.51
N SER A 184 17.94 28.42 35.08
CA SER A 184 17.21 29.66 35.37
C SER A 184 16.94 29.87 36.88
N LEU A 185 16.66 28.79 37.62
CA LEU A 185 16.47 28.80 39.08
C LEU A 185 17.78 29.08 39.85
N LYS A 186 18.94 28.70 39.29
CA LYS A 186 20.24 29.02 39.88
C LYS A 186 20.61 30.49 39.70
N GLU A 187 20.28 31.08 38.56
CA GLU A 187 20.54 32.51 38.29
C GLU A 187 19.65 33.44 39.13
N GLN A 188 18.41 33.03 39.46
CA GLN A 188 17.54 33.82 40.36
C GLN A 188 17.97 33.80 41.83
N LYS A 189 18.70 32.78 42.29
CA LYS A 189 19.20 32.69 43.68
C LYS A 189 20.52 33.45 43.93
N MET A 190 21.09 34.05 42.89
CA MET A 190 22.33 34.85 42.95
C MET A 190 22.10 36.37 42.91
N LYS A 191 20.84 36.82 43.04
CA LYS A 191 20.48 38.22 43.29
C LYS A 191 19.89 38.36 44.68
#